data_AF-A0A518FGQ3-F1
#
_entry.id   AF-A0A518FGQ3-F1
#
_cell.length_a   1.000
_cell.length_b   1.000
_cell.length_c   1.000
_cell.angle_alpha   90.00
_cell.angle_beta   90.00
_cell.angle_gamma   90.00
#
_symmetry.space_group_name_H-M   'P 1'
#
loop_
_entity.id
_entity.type
_entity.pdbx_description
1 polymer ?
#
loop_
_entity_poly.entity_id
_entity_poly.type
_entity_poly.pdbx_seq_one_letter_code
_entity_poly.pdbx_strand_id
1 'polypeptide(L)'
;MKTVLSILCLFVSFSTTLSAKEATVEIMKHGSKVDVTIDGKPFAIYNTSPDLPKPFFSPVRAADGTVITRSLVDPEDHPHHKGIWVAVDEVNEVDFWAEKGKIKNVGVEILKQYGNPAVMKVTNQWLGEDNKPIVTEKTVISIYADRLLTYNITFTAGAKPVVFEDTKEGLFGIRLPNGMREKEEGSVVDNKGTKGTKETWGKPTEWIDYYGPLKGKVYGVTLMDSPQNYKKSRYHVRNYGLFTISPFGDHAYTNKKEPADPKHLKAGGKLNLKYGLYIHSGDTEQGKVAAAYQQFLDVTKKKMVSKKLSAAPQKPAASSAKSNAEMKPVPETEAVSTSDCNCCPVQQPRRGLFRRLRFRR
;
A
#
# COMPACT_ATOMS: atom_id res chain seq x y z
N MET A 1 3.76 -47.34 -70.29
CA MET A 1 3.86 -46.08 -69.53
C MET A 1 2.65 -46.01 -68.59
N LYS A 2 2.86 -46.13 -67.27
CA LYS A 2 1.80 -45.98 -66.25
C LYS A 2 2.27 -44.91 -65.27
N THR A 3 1.64 -43.76 -65.30
CA THR A 3 1.97 -42.60 -64.45
C THR A 3 1.16 -42.72 -63.17
N VAL A 4 1.84 -42.93 -62.03
CA VAL A 4 1.23 -42.94 -60.70
C VAL A 4 1.27 -41.51 -60.16
N LEU A 5 0.09 -40.94 -59.89
CA LEU A 5 -0.07 -39.58 -59.37
C LEU A 5 -0.10 -39.66 -57.83
N SER A 6 1.01 -39.31 -57.18
CA SER A 6 1.09 -39.19 -55.72
C SER A 6 0.40 -37.90 -55.26
N ILE A 7 -0.71 -38.03 -54.53
CA ILE A 7 -1.38 -36.93 -53.84
C ILE A 7 -0.68 -36.72 -52.49
N LEU A 8 0.07 -35.63 -52.39
CA LEU A 8 0.72 -35.18 -51.17
C LEU A 8 -0.30 -34.41 -50.32
N CYS A 9 -0.90 -35.07 -49.31
CA CYS A 9 -1.72 -34.41 -48.31
C CYS A 9 -0.85 -33.55 -47.39
N LEU A 10 -0.87 -32.23 -47.60
CA LEU A 10 -0.30 -31.25 -46.68
C LEU A 10 -1.15 -31.21 -45.39
N PHE A 11 -0.65 -31.82 -44.32
CA PHE A 11 -1.18 -31.61 -42.97
C PHE A 11 -0.73 -30.22 -42.48
N VAL A 12 -1.62 -29.24 -42.54
CA VAL A 12 -1.41 -27.93 -41.89
C VAL A 12 -1.73 -28.09 -40.41
N SER A 13 -0.69 -28.26 -39.58
CA SER A 13 -0.80 -28.23 -38.12
C SER A 13 -1.10 -26.80 -37.65
N PHE A 14 -2.35 -26.53 -37.32
CA PHE A 14 -2.76 -25.31 -36.62
C PHE A 14 -2.23 -25.36 -35.17
N SER A 15 -1.06 -24.78 -34.94
CA SER A 15 -0.56 -24.53 -33.58
C SER A 15 -1.37 -23.42 -32.94
N THR A 16 -2.37 -23.77 -32.13
CA THR A 16 -3.06 -22.80 -31.27
C THR A 16 -2.09 -22.31 -30.21
N THR A 17 -1.57 -21.11 -30.37
CA THR A 17 -0.83 -20.43 -29.30
C THR A 17 -1.80 -20.06 -28.18
N LEU A 18 -1.78 -20.82 -27.10
CA LEU A 18 -2.48 -20.45 -25.88
C LEU A 18 -1.81 -19.17 -25.35
N SER A 19 -2.44 -18.01 -25.57
CA SER A 19 -2.01 -16.77 -24.95
C SER A 19 -2.21 -16.92 -23.44
N ALA A 20 -1.11 -17.07 -22.70
CA ALA A 20 -1.16 -17.05 -21.24
C ALA A 20 -1.74 -15.69 -20.82
N LYS A 21 -2.92 -15.70 -20.17
CA LYS A 21 -3.52 -14.50 -19.62
C LYS A 21 -2.53 -13.87 -18.65
N GLU A 22 -2.11 -12.64 -18.89
CA GLU A 22 -1.22 -11.94 -17.97
C GLU A 22 -1.89 -11.81 -16.59
N ALA A 23 -1.16 -12.20 -15.56
CA ALA A 23 -1.62 -12.09 -14.18
C ALA A 23 -1.97 -10.63 -13.87
N THR A 24 -3.13 -10.41 -13.25
CA THR A 24 -3.72 -9.08 -13.12
C THR A 24 -4.11 -8.78 -11.68
N VAL A 25 -3.79 -7.57 -11.23
CA VAL A 25 -4.25 -7.01 -9.96
C VAL A 25 -5.51 -6.18 -10.20
N GLU A 26 -6.45 -6.26 -9.27
CA GLU A 26 -7.66 -5.44 -9.22
C GLU A 26 -7.78 -4.79 -7.83
N ILE A 27 -8.23 -3.53 -7.81
CA ILE A 27 -8.43 -2.74 -6.60
C ILE A 27 -9.87 -2.22 -6.58
N MET A 28 -10.65 -2.57 -5.56
CA MET A 28 -12.04 -2.11 -5.41
C MET A 28 -12.24 -1.40 -4.07
N LYS A 29 -12.82 -0.20 -4.10
CA LYS A 29 -13.10 0.58 -2.88
C LYS A 29 -14.53 0.34 -2.41
N HIS A 30 -14.68 -0.02 -1.13
CA HIS A 30 -15.96 -0.23 -0.45
C HIS A 30 -15.97 0.53 0.88
N GLY A 31 -16.56 1.73 0.88
CA GLY A 31 -16.60 2.59 2.07
C GLY A 31 -15.18 2.91 2.58
N SER A 32 -14.89 2.49 3.82
CA SER A 32 -13.59 2.66 4.48
C SER A 32 -12.63 1.48 4.25
N LYS A 33 -12.87 0.65 3.24
CA LYS A 33 -12.02 -0.47 2.87
C LYS A 33 -11.69 -0.42 1.39
N VAL A 34 -10.51 -0.93 1.03
CA VAL A 34 -10.11 -1.18 -0.35
C VAL A 34 -9.68 -2.62 -0.44
N ASP A 35 -10.43 -3.42 -1.18
CA ASP A 35 -10.11 -4.80 -1.45
C ASP A 35 -9.14 -4.88 -2.64
N VAL A 36 -8.12 -5.71 -2.49
CA VAL A 36 -7.13 -5.99 -3.53
C VAL A 36 -7.15 -7.48 -3.83
N THR A 37 -7.34 -7.82 -5.10
CA THR A 37 -7.27 -9.20 -5.60
C THR A 37 -6.18 -9.34 -6.63
N ILE A 38 -5.57 -10.52 -6.68
CA ILE A 38 -4.60 -10.92 -7.73
C ILE A 38 -5.15 -12.19 -8.36
N ASP A 39 -5.36 -12.16 -9.68
CA ASP A 39 -5.99 -13.26 -10.44
C ASP A 39 -7.34 -13.70 -9.86
N GLY A 40 -8.14 -12.73 -9.42
CA GLY A 40 -9.44 -12.97 -8.79
C GLY A 40 -9.38 -13.55 -7.37
N LYS A 41 -8.19 -13.81 -6.81
CA LYS A 41 -8.02 -14.30 -5.44
C LYS A 41 -7.76 -13.14 -4.47
N PRO A 42 -8.33 -13.16 -3.24
CA PRO A 42 -8.03 -12.14 -2.23
C PRO A 42 -6.54 -12.05 -1.93
N PHE A 43 -5.99 -10.84 -2.04
CA PHE A 43 -4.60 -10.56 -1.68
C PHE A 43 -4.51 -9.75 -0.38
N ALA A 44 -5.14 -8.58 -0.33
CA ALA A 44 -5.06 -7.70 0.84
C ALA A 44 -6.29 -6.78 0.96
N ILE A 45 -6.52 -6.26 2.16
CA ILE A 45 -7.55 -5.23 2.42
C ILE A 45 -6.87 -4.02 3.04
N TYR A 46 -6.95 -2.85 2.39
CA TYR A 46 -6.54 -1.57 2.99
C TYR A 46 -7.70 -1.00 3.79
N ASN A 47 -7.52 -0.85 5.10
CA ASN A 47 -8.54 -0.32 6.00
C ASN A 47 -8.24 1.14 6.34
N THR A 48 -9.22 2.01 6.14
CA THR A 48 -9.17 3.45 6.44
C THR A 48 -10.26 3.89 7.42
N SER A 49 -10.85 2.95 8.18
CA SER A 49 -11.92 3.26 9.13
C SER A 49 -11.53 4.42 10.05
N PRO A 50 -12.39 5.46 10.20
CA PRO A 50 -12.11 6.58 11.08
C PRO A 50 -12.08 6.18 12.57
N ASP A 51 -12.58 5.00 12.92
CA ASP A 51 -12.57 4.46 14.29
C ASP A 51 -11.22 3.84 14.65
N LEU A 52 -10.35 3.65 13.66
CA LEU A 52 -9.00 3.13 13.86
C LEU A 52 -7.98 4.29 13.97
N PRO A 53 -6.89 4.10 14.72
CA PRO A 53 -5.90 5.15 14.94
C PRO A 53 -5.07 5.47 13.69
N LYS A 54 -4.95 4.50 12.77
CA LYS A 54 -4.22 4.66 11.50
C LYS A 54 -4.72 3.70 10.41
N PRO A 55 -4.50 4.03 9.13
CA PRO A 55 -4.72 3.10 8.03
C PRO A 55 -3.66 2.00 7.94
N PHE A 56 -4.04 0.83 7.46
CA PHE A 56 -3.13 -0.30 7.26
C PHE A 56 -3.69 -1.33 6.28
N PHE A 57 -2.84 -2.20 5.72
CA PHE A 57 -3.30 -3.42 5.04
C PHE A 57 -3.39 -4.59 6.01
N SER A 58 -4.57 -5.18 6.20
CA SER A 58 -4.73 -6.48 6.88
C SER A 58 -6.12 -7.07 6.62
N PRO A 59 -6.25 -8.39 6.41
CA PRO A 59 -5.16 -9.37 6.26
C PRO A 59 -4.39 -9.18 4.96
N VAL A 60 -3.15 -9.70 4.90
CA VAL A 60 -2.36 -9.83 3.66
C VAL A 60 -2.07 -11.30 3.42
N ARG A 61 -2.12 -11.75 2.17
CA ARG A 61 -2.09 -13.18 1.82
C ARG A 61 -1.01 -13.55 0.81
N ALA A 62 -0.47 -14.77 0.95
CA ALA A 62 0.34 -15.43 -0.05
C ALA A 62 -0.51 -16.03 -1.19
N ALA A 63 0.13 -16.69 -2.17
CA ALA A 63 -0.53 -17.20 -3.39
C ALA A 63 -1.66 -18.19 -3.16
N ASP A 64 -1.49 -19.02 -2.13
CA ASP A 64 -2.46 -20.04 -1.77
C ASP A 64 -3.51 -19.53 -0.77
N GLY A 65 -3.54 -18.21 -0.51
CA GLY A 65 -4.49 -17.57 0.41
C GLY A 65 -4.06 -17.60 1.87
N THR A 66 -2.90 -18.19 2.21
CA THR A 66 -2.36 -18.17 3.57
C THR A 66 -2.14 -16.72 4.04
N VAL A 67 -2.66 -16.37 5.21
CA VAL A 67 -2.49 -15.03 5.79
C VAL A 67 -1.08 -14.90 6.36
N ILE A 68 -0.32 -13.92 5.88
CA ILE A 68 1.08 -13.66 6.23
C ILE A 68 1.26 -12.39 7.09
N THR A 69 0.17 -11.91 7.68
CA THR A 69 0.19 -10.87 8.73
C THR A 69 -0.37 -11.44 10.02
N ARG A 70 0.13 -10.99 11.16
CA ARG A 70 -0.41 -11.37 12.47
C ARG A 70 -1.92 -11.07 12.57
N SER A 71 -2.66 -11.94 13.26
CA SER A 71 -4.04 -11.68 13.65
C SER A 71 -4.16 -10.37 14.43
N LEU A 72 -5.27 -9.67 14.21
CA LEU A 72 -5.66 -8.49 15.00
C LEU A 72 -6.56 -8.83 16.19
N VAL A 73 -7.07 -10.07 16.25
CA VAL A 73 -7.85 -10.59 17.38
C VAL A 73 -6.88 -11.06 18.45
N ASP A 74 -7.11 -10.61 19.70
CA ASP A 74 -6.35 -10.96 20.91
C ASP A 74 -4.83 -10.98 20.72
N PRO A 75 -4.21 -9.85 20.32
CA PRO A 75 -2.78 -9.80 20.10
C PRO A 75 -2.04 -10.01 21.43
N GLU A 76 -1.13 -10.98 21.48
CA GLU A 76 -0.28 -11.28 22.65
C GLU A 76 0.43 -10.04 23.22
N ASP A 77 0.88 -9.14 22.34
CA ASP A 77 1.71 -7.99 22.69
C ASP A 77 1.68 -6.90 21.59
N HIS A 78 1.91 -5.63 21.91
CA HIS A 78 1.92 -4.49 20.97
C HIS A 78 0.72 -4.46 20.00
N PRO A 79 -0.51 -4.14 20.48
CA PRO A 79 -1.72 -4.11 19.63
C PRO A 79 -1.67 -3.04 18.51
N HIS A 80 -0.75 -2.08 18.60
CA HIS A 80 -0.54 -1.05 17.59
C HIS A 80 0.18 -1.52 16.32
N HIS A 81 0.86 -2.67 16.33
CA HIS A 81 1.45 -3.26 15.12
C HIS A 81 0.40 -4.02 14.31
N LYS A 82 -0.17 -3.33 13.31
CA LYS A 82 -1.31 -3.80 12.50
C LYS A 82 -0.92 -3.93 11.02
N GLY A 83 -0.79 -5.17 10.54
CA GLY A 83 -0.71 -5.42 9.10
C GLY A 83 0.53 -4.79 8.46
N ILE A 84 0.36 -4.12 7.30
CA ILE A 84 1.34 -3.20 6.69
C ILE A 84 0.91 -1.76 6.98
N TRP A 85 1.80 -0.92 7.54
CA TRP A 85 1.48 0.45 7.94
C TRP A 85 2.61 1.44 7.66
N VAL A 86 2.27 2.73 7.76
CA VAL A 86 3.21 3.86 7.81
C VAL A 86 2.93 4.64 9.10
N ALA A 87 3.87 4.63 10.04
CA ALA A 87 3.86 5.42 11.28
C ALA A 87 5.27 5.42 11.88
N VAL A 88 5.72 6.56 12.37
CA VAL A 88 6.97 6.69 13.16
C VAL A 88 6.59 7.06 14.58
N ASP A 89 7.55 6.99 15.49
CA ASP A 89 7.48 7.46 16.88
C ASP A 89 6.94 8.89 16.98
N GLU A 90 7.80 9.89 17.19
CA GLU A 90 7.37 11.25 17.45
C GLU A 90 7.52 12.13 16.20
N VAL A 91 6.46 12.88 15.91
CA VAL A 91 6.49 14.02 14.98
C VAL A 91 5.94 15.23 15.73
N ASN A 92 6.81 16.22 16.00
CA ASN A 92 6.52 17.34 16.91
C ASN A 92 5.89 16.86 18.23
N GLU A 93 6.58 15.97 18.95
CA GLU A 93 6.20 15.46 20.29
C GLU A 93 4.96 14.55 20.31
N VAL A 94 4.29 14.32 19.18
CA VAL A 94 3.14 13.42 19.08
C VAL A 94 3.59 12.04 18.61
N ASP A 95 3.35 11.03 19.45
CA ASP A 95 3.69 9.62 19.20
C ASP A 95 2.63 8.92 18.31
N PHE A 96 2.97 8.66 17.04
CA PHE A 96 2.09 7.97 16.09
C PHE A 96 2.35 6.45 16.04
N TRP A 97 3.49 5.99 16.54
CA TRP A 97 3.88 4.58 16.54
C TRP A 97 3.03 3.77 17.52
N ALA A 98 2.94 4.25 18.77
CA ALA A 98 2.15 3.66 19.83
C ALA A 98 0.67 4.07 19.78
N GLU A 99 0.24 4.73 18.69
CA GLU A 99 -1.15 5.15 18.45
C GLU A 99 -1.68 6.18 19.47
N LYS A 100 -0.80 7.01 20.05
CA LYS A 100 -1.23 8.16 20.88
C LYS A 100 -1.76 9.30 20.00
N GLY A 101 -1.09 9.52 18.87
CA GLY A 101 -1.55 10.37 17.78
C GLY A 101 -2.44 9.63 16.79
N LYS A 102 -3.32 10.37 16.11
CA LYS A 102 -4.22 9.83 15.07
C LYS A 102 -3.72 10.15 13.67
N ILE A 103 -3.55 9.12 12.85
CA ILE A 103 -3.35 9.25 11.41
C ILE A 103 -4.72 9.06 10.74
N LYS A 104 -5.37 10.16 10.37
CA LYS A 104 -6.69 10.15 9.76
C LYS A 104 -6.57 10.05 8.24
N ASN A 105 -7.15 9.01 7.63
CA ASN A 105 -7.34 9.02 6.17
C ASN A 105 -8.38 10.08 5.79
N VAL A 106 -8.04 10.88 4.78
CA VAL A 106 -8.93 11.91 4.22
C VAL A 106 -9.24 11.68 2.75
N GLY A 107 -8.64 10.65 2.14
CA GLY A 107 -8.91 10.30 0.75
C GLY A 107 -8.23 9.02 0.30
N VAL A 108 -8.93 8.30 -0.56
CA VAL A 108 -8.41 7.21 -1.39
C VAL A 108 -8.92 7.41 -2.80
N GLU A 109 -7.99 7.53 -3.74
CA GLU A 109 -8.21 7.69 -5.17
C GLU A 109 -7.65 6.48 -5.91
N ILE A 110 -8.46 5.81 -6.73
CA ILE A 110 -8.02 4.69 -7.57
C ILE A 110 -7.48 5.26 -8.88
N LEU A 111 -6.15 5.24 -9.05
CA LEU A 111 -5.48 5.79 -10.24
C LEU A 111 -5.48 4.80 -11.40
N LYS A 112 -5.41 3.50 -11.10
CA LYS A 112 -5.49 2.40 -12.06
C LYS A 112 -6.13 1.21 -11.37
N GLN A 113 -7.39 0.93 -11.72
CA GLN A 113 -8.20 -0.11 -11.07
C GLN A 113 -7.70 -1.53 -11.38
N TYR A 114 -7.26 -1.78 -12.62
CA TYR A 114 -6.84 -3.09 -13.13
C TYR A 114 -5.45 -3.03 -13.76
N GLY A 115 -4.60 -4.04 -13.53
CA GLY A 115 -3.39 -4.29 -14.30
C GLY A 115 -2.23 -4.86 -13.48
N ASN A 116 -1.03 -4.83 -14.05
CA ASN A 116 0.22 -5.18 -13.38
C ASN A 116 1.24 -4.04 -13.58
N PRO A 117 1.18 -2.96 -12.77
CA PRO A 117 0.46 -2.86 -11.50
C PRO A 117 -0.96 -2.30 -11.62
N ALA A 118 -1.77 -2.53 -10.59
CA ALA A 118 -2.88 -1.65 -10.21
C ALA A 118 -2.38 -0.59 -9.21
N VAL A 119 -2.99 0.59 -9.19
CA VAL A 119 -2.45 1.77 -8.49
C VAL A 119 -3.54 2.54 -7.76
N MET A 120 -3.29 2.87 -6.50
CA MET A 120 -4.10 3.79 -5.72
C MET A 120 -3.25 4.87 -5.06
N LYS A 121 -3.87 6.00 -4.75
CA LYS A 121 -3.26 7.10 -3.99
C LYS A 121 -4.08 7.32 -2.72
N VAL A 122 -3.40 7.30 -1.59
CA VAL A 122 -3.99 7.55 -0.27
C VAL A 122 -3.49 8.88 0.26
N THR A 123 -4.38 9.63 0.93
CA THR A 123 -4.02 10.87 1.63
C THR A 123 -4.37 10.73 3.10
N ASN A 124 -3.37 10.85 3.95
CA ASN A 124 -3.49 10.72 5.40
C ASN A 124 -3.01 12.02 6.08
N GLN A 125 -3.69 12.42 7.13
CA GLN A 125 -3.34 13.56 7.95
C GLN A 125 -2.93 13.06 9.33
N TRP A 126 -1.71 13.39 9.72
CA TRP A 126 -1.16 13.07 11.04
C TRP A 126 -1.53 14.24 11.95
N LEU A 127 -2.47 13.99 12.86
CA LEU A 127 -3.12 15.03 13.65
C LEU A 127 -2.33 15.32 14.92
N GLY A 128 -2.16 16.61 15.23
CA GLY A 128 -1.72 17.05 16.54
C GLY A 128 -2.84 17.00 17.58
N GLU A 129 -2.51 17.36 18.81
CA GLU A 129 -3.45 17.39 19.93
C GLU A 129 -4.63 18.35 19.69
N ASP A 130 -4.42 19.41 18.88
CA ASP A 130 -5.45 20.36 18.46
C ASP A 130 -6.33 19.84 17.30
N ASN A 131 -6.18 18.57 16.92
CA ASN A 131 -6.82 17.90 15.78
C ASN A 131 -6.51 18.53 14.41
N LYS A 132 -5.48 19.38 14.31
CA LYS A 132 -5.01 19.92 13.02
C LYS A 132 -3.88 19.06 12.46
N PRO A 133 -3.73 18.98 11.13
CA PRO A 133 -2.65 18.22 10.52
C PRO A 133 -1.28 18.85 10.81
N ILE A 134 -0.42 18.12 11.50
CA ILE A 134 1.02 18.42 11.62
C ILE A 134 1.68 18.18 10.27
N VAL A 135 1.41 17.02 9.68
CA VAL A 135 1.91 16.62 8.36
C VAL A 135 0.79 15.94 7.56
N THR A 136 0.76 16.23 6.26
CA THR A 136 -0.08 15.48 5.31
C THR A 136 0.80 14.52 4.53
N GLU A 137 0.49 13.23 4.63
CA GLU A 137 1.10 12.13 3.89
C GLU A 137 0.26 11.86 2.63
N LYS A 138 0.88 11.90 1.46
CA LYS A 138 0.31 11.39 0.22
C LYS A 138 1.15 10.22 -0.25
N THR A 139 0.53 9.06 -0.37
CA THR A 139 1.23 7.83 -0.75
C THR A 139 0.62 7.24 -2.00
N VAL A 140 1.43 7.10 -3.05
CA VAL A 140 1.06 6.32 -4.23
C VAL A 140 1.51 4.88 -4.00
N ILE A 141 0.54 3.97 -3.98
CA ILE A 141 0.73 2.54 -3.75
C ILE A 141 0.50 1.82 -5.07
N SER A 142 1.54 1.18 -5.60
CA SER A 142 1.44 0.32 -6.80
C SER A 142 1.57 -1.13 -6.38
N ILE A 143 0.66 -1.97 -6.84
CA ILE A 143 0.58 -3.38 -6.47
C ILE A 143 0.71 -4.22 -7.73
N TYR A 144 1.69 -5.12 -7.75
CA TYR A 144 2.04 -5.98 -8.88
C TYR A 144 1.52 -7.41 -8.66
N ALA A 145 1.34 -8.14 -9.76
CA ALA A 145 0.76 -9.49 -9.73
C ALA A 145 1.65 -10.52 -9.01
N ASP A 146 2.95 -10.26 -8.93
CA ASP A 146 3.92 -11.04 -8.15
C ASP A 146 3.91 -10.70 -6.65
N ARG A 147 3.02 -9.82 -6.19
CA ARG A 147 2.92 -9.32 -4.79
C ARG A 147 4.06 -8.40 -4.35
N LEU A 148 4.74 -7.75 -5.29
CA LEU A 148 5.46 -6.52 -4.97
C LEU A 148 4.45 -5.38 -4.71
N LEU A 149 4.64 -4.67 -3.61
CA LEU A 149 4.02 -3.37 -3.34
C LEU A 149 5.12 -2.32 -3.34
N THR A 150 4.87 -1.21 -4.04
CA THR A 150 5.74 -0.03 -3.94
C THR A 150 5.00 1.13 -3.31
N TYR A 151 5.65 1.77 -2.35
CA TYR A 151 5.15 2.93 -1.63
C TYR A 151 5.99 4.14 -2.01
N ASN A 152 5.40 5.10 -2.71
CA ASN A 152 6.00 6.41 -2.97
C ASN A 152 5.29 7.44 -2.09
N ILE A 153 5.92 7.76 -0.96
CA ILE A 153 5.38 8.53 0.15
C ILE A 153 5.90 9.96 0.05
N THR A 154 5.00 10.93 0.07
CA THR A 154 5.33 12.36 0.21
C THR A 154 4.69 12.89 1.49
N PHE A 155 5.52 13.21 2.46
CA PHE A 155 5.14 14.00 3.64
C PHE A 155 5.25 15.47 3.29
N THR A 156 4.21 16.25 3.58
CA THR A 156 4.19 17.71 3.45
C THR A 156 3.86 18.33 4.80
N ALA A 157 4.78 19.11 5.35
CA ALA A 157 4.58 19.85 6.59
C ALA A 157 3.37 20.79 6.47
N GLY A 158 2.59 20.90 7.54
CA GLY A 158 1.45 21.81 7.62
C GLY A 158 1.86 23.28 7.75
N ALA A 159 1.06 24.04 8.51
CA ALA A 159 1.28 25.47 8.71
C ALA A 159 2.51 25.80 9.58
N LYS A 160 2.96 24.84 10.41
CA LYS A 160 4.13 24.96 11.28
C LYS A 160 5.28 24.08 10.75
N PRO A 161 6.54 24.37 11.11
CA PRO A 161 7.64 23.44 10.91
C PRO A 161 7.35 22.06 11.53
N VAL A 162 7.92 21.03 10.92
CA VAL A 162 7.79 19.63 11.34
C VAL A 162 9.16 19.05 11.59
N VAL A 163 9.29 18.25 12.64
CA VAL A 163 10.49 17.48 12.99
C VAL A 163 10.11 16.01 13.07
N PHE A 164 10.80 15.17 12.32
CA PHE A 164 10.82 13.73 12.55
C PHE A 164 12.04 13.41 13.41
N GLU A 165 11.82 12.87 14.61
CA GLU A 165 12.88 12.68 15.60
C GLU A 165 13.84 11.51 15.27
N ASP A 166 15.01 11.52 15.92
CA ASP A 166 15.95 10.40 15.87
C ASP A 166 15.43 9.23 16.71
N THR A 167 14.80 8.26 16.05
CA THR A 167 14.17 7.10 16.68
C THR A 167 14.42 5.82 15.89
N LYS A 168 14.34 4.69 16.60
CA LYS A 168 14.34 3.34 16.03
C LYS A 168 12.94 2.80 15.76
N GLU A 169 11.89 3.49 16.19
CA GLU A 169 10.49 3.04 16.10
C GLU A 169 9.82 3.65 14.84
N GLY A 170 9.48 2.82 13.84
CA GLY A 170 8.96 3.29 12.55
C GLY A 170 9.79 2.84 11.33
N LEU A 171 9.51 3.30 10.12
CA LEU A 171 8.39 4.14 9.67
C LEU A 171 7.41 3.31 8.84
N PHE A 172 7.91 2.64 7.80
CA PHE A 172 7.14 1.72 6.96
C PHE A 172 7.36 0.30 7.47
N GLY A 173 6.30 -0.45 7.71
CA GLY A 173 6.41 -1.69 8.48
C GLY A 173 5.37 -2.73 8.16
N ILE A 174 5.69 -3.97 8.54
CA ILE A 174 4.78 -5.11 8.56
C ILE A 174 4.92 -5.90 9.88
N ARG A 175 3.82 -6.50 10.34
CA ARG A 175 3.78 -7.38 11.50
C ARG A 175 3.56 -8.82 11.07
N LEU A 176 4.59 -9.64 11.20
CA LEU A 176 4.57 -11.05 10.81
C LEU A 176 3.75 -11.92 11.76
N PRO A 177 3.13 -13.00 11.26
CA PRO A 177 2.42 -13.98 12.08
C PRO A 177 3.39 -14.74 12.98
N ASN A 178 2.86 -15.29 14.07
CA ASN A 178 3.68 -15.86 15.14
C ASN A 178 4.61 -16.98 14.65
N GLY A 179 4.14 -17.87 13.78
CA GLY A 179 4.93 -18.99 13.28
C GLY A 179 6.14 -18.59 12.41
N MET A 180 6.13 -17.39 11.82
CA MET A 180 7.24 -16.91 10.97
C MET A 180 8.33 -16.17 11.74
N ARG A 181 8.18 -15.99 13.06
CA ARG A 181 9.13 -15.21 13.87
C ARG A 181 10.45 -15.99 14.03
N GLU A 182 11.59 -15.31 13.99
CA GLU A 182 12.92 -15.90 14.21
C GLU A 182 13.07 -16.49 15.62
N LYS A 183 12.35 -15.97 16.61
CA LYS A 183 12.33 -16.58 17.95
C LYS A 183 11.66 -17.98 17.96
N GLU A 184 10.93 -18.31 16.91
CA GLU A 184 10.40 -19.65 16.65
C GLU A 184 11.35 -20.34 15.64
N GLU A 185 10.97 -20.45 14.37
CA GLU A 185 11.75 -21.10 13.30
C GLU A 185 11.97 -20.18 12.08
N GLY A 186 11.67 -18.88 12.23
CA GLY A 186 11.92 -17.88 11.20
C GLY A 186 13.41 -17.59 10.98
N SER A 187 13.71 -16.91 9.89
CA SER A 187 15.05 -16.51 9.49
C SER A 187 15.03 -15.12 8.89
N VAL A 188 16.10 -14.36 9.17
CA VAL A 188 16.32 -13.01 8.64
C VAL A 188 17.63 -12.99 7.89
N VAL A 189 17.63 -12.41 6.68
CA VAL A 189 18.80 -12.31 5.81
C VAL A 189 18.84 -10.93 5.15
N ASP A 190 19.99 -10.25 5.16
CA ASP A 190 20.19 -9.01 4.41
C ASP A 190 20.70 -9.27 2.98
N ASN A 191 20.85 -8.20 2.20
CA ASN A 191 21.35 -8.28 0.83
C ASN A 191 22.78 -8.83 0.64
N LYS A 192 23.56 -8.96 1.72
CA LYS A 192 24.93 -9.49 1.72
C LYS A 192 24.98 -10.93 2.24
N GLY A 193 23.83 -11.51 2.59
CA GLY A 193 23.74 -12.83 3.20
C GLY A 193 24.01 -12.82 4.71
N THR A 194 24.08 -11.65 5.36
CA THR A 194 24.17 -11.55 6.83
C THR A 194 22.91 -12.12 7.44
N LYS A 195 23.04 -13.07 8.37
CA LYS A 195 21.91 -13.79 8.95
C LYS A 195 21.58 -13.32 10.37
N GLY A 196 20.29 -13.33 10.68
CA GLY A 196 19.75 -13.14 12.02
C GLY A 196 19.48 -11.69 12.39
N THR A 197 18.44 -11.47 13.20
CA THR A 197 18.05 -10.13 13.65
C THR A 197 19.16 -9.42 14.43
N LYS A 198 19.93 -10.15 15.24
CA LYS A 198 21.06 -9.59 15.99
C LYS A 198 22.08 -8.89 15.09
N GLU A 199 22.40 -9.52 13.96
CA GLU A 199 23.43 -9.02 13.05
C GLU A 199 22.90 -8.05 12.00
N THR A 200 21.59 -7.94 11.83
CA THR A 200 20.97 -7.08 10.82
C THR A 200 20.26 -5.86 11.41
N TRP A 201 19.93 -5.88 12.71
CA TRP A 201 19.20 -4.80 13.39
C TRP A 201 19.96 -3.47 13.31
N GLY A 202 19.24 -2.42 12.87
CA GLY A 202 19.74 -1.06 12.82
C GLY A 202 20.84 -0.78 11.79
N LYS A 203 21.24 -1.76 10.98
CA LYS A 203 22.28 -1.58 9.95
C LYS A 203 21.67 -1.05 8.64
N PRO A 204 22.29 -0.07 7.97
CA PRO A 204 21.86 0.35 6.65
C PRO A 204 22.12 -0.74 5.61
N THR A 205 21.09 -1.11 4.86
CA THR A 205 21.15 -2.10 3.78
C THR A 205 20.07 -1.85 2.74
N GLU A 206 20.32 -2.28 1.50
CA GLU A 206 19.39 -2.18 0.37
C GLU A 206 18.06 -2.92 0.63
N TRP A 207 18.11 -4.08 1.28
CA TRP A 207 16.92 -4.85 1.66
C TRP A 207 17.24 -5.84 2.78
N ILE A 208 16.20 -6.19 3.54
CA ILE A 208 16.18 -7.34 4.44
C ILE A 208 15.02 -8.23 4.03
N ASP A 209 15.25 -9.54 4.05
CA ASP A 209 14.24 -10.57 3.90
C ASP A 209 13.98 -11.27 5.23
N TYR A 210 12.70 -11.52 5.53
CA TYR A 210 12.25 -12.22 6.73
C TYR A 210 11.27 -13.32 6.32
N TYR A 211 11.72 -14.56 6.40
CA TYR A 211 10.94 -15.74 6.03
C TYR A 211 10.84 -16.74 7.17
N GLY A 212 9.85 -17.61 7.12
CA GLY A 212 9.66 -18.64 8.13
C GLY A 212 8.52 -19.59 7.80
N PRO A 213 8.39 -20.67 8.58
CA PRO A 213 7.33 -21.64 8.36
C PRO A 213 5.97 -21.10 8.77
N LEU A 214 4.95 -21.49 8.00
CA LEU A 214 3.55 -21.25 8.32
C LEU A 214 2.71 -22.33 7.64
N LYS A 215 1.91 -23.06 8.42
CA LYS A 215 1.02 -24.13 7.90
C LYS A 215 1.74 -25.13 6.96
N GLY A 216 2.95 -25.57 7.33
CA GLY A 216 3.72 -26.58 6.59
C GLY A 216 4.40 -26.08 5.30
N LYS A 217 4.43 -24.78 5.05
CA LYS A 217 5.17 -24.16 3.94
C LYS A 217 6.01 -22.99 4.45
N VAL A 218 6.98 -22.54 3.65
CA VAL A 218 7.78 -21.34 3.94
C VAL A 218 7.24 -20.17 3.15
N TYR A 219 7.14 -19.02 3.80
CA TYR A 219 6.81 -17.73 3.18
C TYR A 219 7.80 -16.69 3.64
N GLY A 220 8.00 -15.66 2.82
CA GLY A 220 8.86 -14.53 3.16
C GLY A 220 8.24 -13.19 2.83
N VAL A 221 8.72 -12.19 3.56
CA VAL A 221 8.45 -10.78 3.29
C VAL A 221 9.78 -10.04 3.28
N THR A 222 10.01 -9.29 2.21
CA THR A 222 11.19 -8.42 2.07
C THR A 222 10.77 -6.97 2.18
N LEU A 223 11.48 -6.17 2.98
CA LEU A 223 11.42 -4.70 2.93
C LEU A 223 12.63 -4.16 2.17
N MET A 224 12.40 -3.19 1.29
CA MET A 224 13.39 -2.69 0.35
C MET A 224 13.52 -1.17 0.43
N ASP A 225 14.75 -0.67 0.55
CA ASP A 225 15.09 0.75 0.53
C ASP A 225 15.33 1.24 -0.90
N SER A 226 14.93 2.47 -1.20
CA SER A 226 15.27 3.09 -2.48
C SER A 226 16.55 3.92 -2.36
N PRO A 227 17.52 3.78 -3.29
CA PRO A 227 18.68 4.67 -3.33
C PRO A 227 18.31 6.13 -3.69
N GLN A 228 17.04 6.38 -4.04
CA GLN A 228 16.51 7.73 -4.27
C GLN A 228 16.06 8.43 -2.98
N ASN A 229 16.04 7.72 -1.85
CA ASN A 229 15.77 8.33 -0.54
C ASN A 229 16.93 9.26 -0.16
N TYR A 230 16.65 10.29 0.63
CA TYR A 230 17.67 11.30 0.99
C TYR A 230 18.81 10.73 1.84
N LYS A 231 18.56 9.57 2.47
CA LYS A 231 19.47 8.85 3.35
C LYS A 231 19.13 7.36 3.28
N LYS A 232 20.15 6.50 3.37
CA LYS A 232 19.95 5.04 3.46
C LYS A 232 19.18 4.71 4.72
N SER A 233 18.18 3.85 4.58
CA SER A 233 17.33 3.43 5.69
C SER A 233 17.98 2.35 6.54
N ARG A 234 17.59 2.31 7.81
CA ARG A 234 17.89 1.28 8.80
C ARG A 234 16.63 0.47 9.08
N TYR A 235 16.81 -0.74 9.60
CA TYR A 235 15.71 -1.67 9.83
C TYR A 235 15.52 -1.97 11.32
N HIS A 236 14.29 -1.81 11.80
CA HIS A 236 13.87 -2.36 13.09
C HIS A 236 13.34 -3.78 12.89
N VAL A 237 14.24 -4.71 12.55
CA VAL A 237 13.91 -6.13 12.40
C VAL A 237 14.10 -6.86 13.74
N ARG A 238 13.06 -7.51 14.23
CA ARG A 238 13.07 -8.16 15.56
C ARG A 238 12.71 -9.62 15.46
N ASN A 239 13.34 -10.42 16.32
CA ASN A 239 13.10 -11.85 16.40
C ASN A 239 11.64 -12.21 16.73
N TYR A 240 10.85 -11.29 17.28
CA TYR A 240 9.44 -11.48 17.60
C TYR A 240 8.47 -11.00 16.48
N GLY A 241 8.97 -10.74 15.26
CA GLY A 241 8.17 -10.49 14.06
C GLY A 241 7.76 -9.04 13.82
N LEU A 242 8.36 -8.07 14.52
CA LEU A 242 8.32 -6.67 14.12
C LEU A 242 9.33 -6.48 12.99
N PHE A 243 8.90 -5.88 11.89
CA PHE A 243 9.78 -5.64 10.76
C PHE A 243 9.45 -4.30 10.10
N THR A 244 10.30 -3.31 10.31
CA THR A 244 10.12 -1.95 9.77
C THR A 244 11.41 -1.38 9.19
N ILE A 245 11.25 -0.34 8.37
CA ILE A 245 12.31 0.40 7.70
C ILE A 245 12.09 1.91 7.86
N SER A 246 13.18 2.65 8.13
CA SER A 246 13.15 4.09 8.39
C SER A 246 14.49 4.75 8.01
N PRO A 247 14.52 6.00 7.51
CA PRO A 247 15.76 6.74 7.29
C PRO A 247 16.28 7.43 8.56
N PHE A 248 15.60 7.27 9.69
CA PHE A 248 15.90 7.90 10.98
C PHE A 248 16.67 6.98 11.93
N GLY A 249 17.12 7.53 13.06
CA GLY A 249 17.60 6.74 14.19
C GLY A 249 19.10 6.52 14.24
N ASP A 250 19.93 7.42 13.70
CA ASP A 250 21.38 7.21 13.73
C ASP A 250 21.89 7.09 15.16
N HIS A 251 21.46 8.00 16.03
CA HIS A 251 21.82 7.96 17.44
C HIS A 251 21.12 6.78 18.16
N ALA A 252 19.84 6.54 17.87
CA ALA A 252 19.04 5.47 18.49
C ALA A 252 19.55 4.05 18.15
N TYR A 253 19.96 3.78 16.91
CA TYR A 253 20.45 2.47 16.48
C TYR A 253 21.92 2.20 16.85
N THR A 254 22.70 3.25 17.10
CA THR A 254 24.14 3.10 17.39
C THR A 254 24.48 3.16 18.86
N ASN A 255 23.49 3.09 19.75
CA ASN A 255 23.64 3.29 21.19
C ASN A 255 24.39 4.61 21.48
N LYS A 256 23.94 5.70 20.86
CA LYS A 256 24.44 7.07 21.05
C LYS A 256 25.88 7.33 20.57
N LYS A 257 26.44 6.45 19.75
CA LYS A 257 27.78 6.64 19.17
C LYS A 257 27.77 7.67 18.04
N GLU A 258 26.73 7.64 17.21
CA GLU A 258 26.48 8.68 16.20
C GLU A 258 25.61 9.79 16.81
N PRO A 259 25.76 11.05 16.38
CA PRO A 259 24.90 12.14 16.82
C PRO A 259 23.47 11.96 16.31
N ALA A 260 22.51 12.56 17.02
CA ALA A 260 21.11 12.56 16.57
C ALA A 260 20.98 13.39 15.28
N ASP A 261 20.23 12.87 14.31
CA ASP A 261 19.98 13.52 13.01
C ASP A 261 18.48 13.64 12.72
N PRO A 262 17.73 14.46 13.50
CA PRO A 262 16.30 14.66 13.28
C PRO A 262 16.04 15.36 11.94
N LYS A 263 14.99 14.93 11.24
CA LYS A 263 14.62 15.52 9.94
C LYS A 263 13.68 16.70 10.11
N HIS A 264 14.22 17.90 9.93
CA HIS A 264 13.45 19.13 9.93
C HIS A 264 12.85 19.46 8.56
N LEU A 265 11.57 19.85 8.54
CA LEU A 265 10.85 20.44 7.43
C LEU A 265 10.35 21.83 7.83
N LYS A 266 10.60 22.83 6.99
CA LYS A 266 9.92 24.13 7.09
C LYS A 266 8.42 23.95 6.82
N ALA A 267 7.58 24.91 7.22
CA ALA A 267 6.17 24.92 6.85
C ALA A 267 5.99 24.73 5.31
N GLY A 268 5.08 23.84 4.90
CA GLY A 268 4.90 23.45 3.50
C GLY A 268 6.06 22.64 2.86
N GLY A 269 7.16 22.44 3.59
CA GLY A 269 8.31 21.64 3.16
C GLY A 269 7.94 20.16 2.99
N LYS A 270 8.71 19.45 2.14
CA LYS A 270 8.40 18.08 1.76
C LYS A 270 9.54 17.10 2.07
N LEU A 271 9.16 15.90 2.47
CA LEU A 271 10.03 14.72 2.53
C LEU A 271 9.44 13.64 1.62
N ASN A 272 10.26 13.13 0.69
CA ASN A 272 9.85 12.03 -0.19
C ASN A 272 10.63 10.78 0.20
N LEU A 273 9.91 9.68 0.37
CA LEU A 273 10.47 8.36 0.67
C LEU A 273 9.84 7.32 -0.26
N LYS A 274 10.66 6.35 -0.67
CA LYS A 274 10.26 5.25 -1.55
C LYS A 274 10.68 3.94 -0.91
N TYR A 275 9.72 3.04 -0.76
CA TYR A 275 9.93 1.71 -0.19
C TYR A 275 9.27 0.63 -1.04
N GLY A 276 9.87 -0.56 -1.02
CA GLY A 276 9.28 -1.78 -1.55
C GLY A 276 8.92 -2.74 -0.42
N LEU A 277 7.84 -3.49 -0.61
CA LEU A 277 7.49 -4.65 0.19
C LEU A 277 7.15 -5.79 -0.76
N TYR A 278 7.84 -6.91 -0.66
CA TYR A 278 7.63 -8.07 -1.53
C TYR A 278 7.25 -9.29 -0.71
N ILE A 279 6.28 -10.07 -1.18
CA ILE A 279 5.76 -11.26 -0.50
C ILE A 279 5.96 -12.46 -1.39
N HIS A 280 6.65 -13.49 -0.88
CA HIS A 280 6.98 -14.68 -1.66
C HIS A 280 6.75 -15.98 -0.87
N SER A 281 6.84 -17.08 -1.61
CA SER A 281 6.96 -18.43 -1.06
C SER A 281 8.42 -18.86 -1.09
N GLY A 282 8.78 -19.77 -0.19
CA GLY A 282 10.15 -20.24 -0.02
C GLY A 282 11.04 -19.25 0.73
N ASP A 283 12.31 -19.60 0.85
CA ASP A 283 13.37 -18.74 1.38
C ASP A 283 13.76 -17.60 0.42
N THR A 284 14.78 -16.83 0.76
CA THR A 284 15.29 -15.68 -0.01
C THR A 284 15.67 -16.04 -1.45
N GLU A 285 16.25 -17.23 -1.69
CA GLU A 285 16.68 -17.66 -3.03
C GLU A 285 15.49 -18.15 -3.84
N GLN A 286 14.67 -19.05 -3.25
CA GLN A 286 13.46 -19.58 -3.87
C GLN A 286 12.45 -18.46 -4.21
N GLY A 287 12.36 -17.46 -3.34
CA GLY A 287 11.54 -16.27 -3.50
C GLY A 287 12.05 -15.29 -4.54
N LYS A 288 13.29 -15.46 -5.03
CA LYS A 288 13.97 -14.57 -6.00
C LYS A 288 14.04 -13.13 -5.51
N VAL A 289 14.34 -12.93 -4.22
CA VAL A 289 14.33 -11.60 -3.58
C VAL A 289 15.22 -10.59 -4.29
N ALA A 290 16.42 -11.00 -4.74
CA ALA A 290 17.31 -10.14 -5.51
C ALA A 290 16.68 -9.64 -6.83
N ALA A 291 15.92 -10.49 -7.52
CA ALA A 291 15.22 -10.11 -8.75
C ALA A 291 14.04 -9.17 -8.45
N ALA A 292 13.28 -9.43 -7.37
CA ALA A 292 12.21 -8.54 -6.92
C ALA A 292 12.74 -7.16 -6.52
N TYR A 293 13.92 -7.10 -5.89
CA TYR A 293 14.60 -5.82 -5.61
C TYR A 293 14.99 -5.10 -6.90
N GLN A 294 15.53 -5.81 -7.90
CA GLN A 294 15.85 -5.20 -9.20
C GLN A 294 14.59 -4.66 -9.89
N GLN A 295 13.48 -5.40 -9.88
CA GLN A 295 12.19 -4.93 -10.36
C GLN A 295 11.73 -3.68 -9.60
N PHE A 296 11.82 -3.67 -8.27
CA PHE A 296 11.51 -2.50 -7.45
C PHE A 296 12.31 -1.27 -7.88
N LEU A 297 13.62 -1.42 -8.09
CA LEU A 297 14.45 -0.33 -8.60
C LEU A 297 13.98 0.15 -9.98
N ASP A 298 13.68 -0.77 -10.90
CA ASP A 298 13.30 -0.42 -12.26
C ASP A 298 11.95 0.29 -12.35
N VAL A 299 10.95 -0.17 -11.60
CA VAL A 299 9.62 0.44 -11.61
C VAL A 299 9.53 1.74 -10.81
N THR A 300 10.50 2.02 -9.92
CA THR A 300 10.52 3.24 -9.10
C THR A 300 11.53 4.29 -9.57
N LYS A 301 12.37 4.00 -10.56
CA LYS A 301 13.22 4.98 -11.24
C LYS A 301 12.37 6.16 -11.71
N LYS A 302 12.81 7.39 -11.42
CA LYS A 302 12.28 8.56 -12.13
C LYS A 302 12.56 8.32 -13.61
N LYS A 303 11.53 8.19 -14.45
CA LYS A 303 11.72 8.35 -15.88
C LYS A 303 12.29 9.76 -16.07
N MET A 304 13.57 9.84 -16.42
CA MET A 304 14.14 11.07 -16.96
C MET A 304 13.25 11.42 -18.15
N VAL A 305 12.50 12.52 -18.06
CA VAL A 305 11.69 12.99 -19.17
C VAL A 305 12.68 13.44 -20.24
N SER A 306 13.04 12.53 -21.15
CA SER A 306 13.63 12.91 -22.42
C SER A 306 12.54 13.65 -23.18
N LYS A 307 12.61 14.99 -23.13
CA LYS A 307 11.78 15.86 -23.95
C LYS A 307 12.23 15.69 -25.40
N LYS A 308 11.73 14.65 -26.08
CA LYS A 308 11.71 14.58 -27.54
C LYS A 308 10.26 14.43 -27.94
N LEU A 309 9.61 15.57 -28.21
CA LEU A 309 8.37 15.55 -28.99
C LEU A 309 8.73 14.99 -30.36
N SER A 310 8.31 13.76 -30.64
CA SER A 310 8.03 13.34 -32.01
C SER A 310 6.52 13.25 -32.13
N ALA A 311 5.95 14.10 -32.97
CA ALA A 311 4.52 14.10 -33.28
C ALA A 311 4.08 12.72 -33.75
N ALA A 312 3.02 12.19 -33.15
CA ALA A 312 2.33 11.03 -33.69
C ALA A 312 1.40 11.46 -34.85
N PRO A 313 1.18 10.61 -35.86
CA PRO A 313 0.37 10.94 -37.02
C PRO A 313 -1.11 11.05 -36.64
N GLN A 314 -1.77 12.13 -37.08
CA GLN A 314 -3.22 12.28 -36.94
C GLN A 314 -3.95 11.34 -37.91
N LYS A 315 -4.97 10.66 -37.40
CA LYS A 315 -5.95 9.87 -38.15
C LYS A 315 -6.84 10.82 -38.97
N PRO A 316 -7.19 10.52 -40.23
CA PRO A 316 -8.00 11.43 -41.04
C PRO A 316 -9.42 11.56 -40.49
N ALA A 317 -9.90 12.80 -40.38
CA ALA A 317 -11.24 13.13 -39.94
C ALA A 317 -12.27 12.76 -41.02
N ALA A 318 -13.31 12.02 -40.64
CA ALA A 318 -14.48 11.79 -41.45
C ALA A 318 -15.36 13.06 -41.47
N SER A 319 -15.62 13.57 -42.68
CA SER A 319 -16.58 14.63 -42.97
C SER A 319 -18.01 14.11 -42.77
N SER A 320 -18.80 14.75 -41.90
CA SER A 320 -20.26 14.56 -41.87
C SER A 320 -20.95 15.82 -42.37
N ALA A 321 -21.73 15.64 -43.43
CA ALA A 321 -22.55 16.66 -44.07
C ALA A 321 -23.78 16.98 -43.21
N LYS A 322 -24.08 18.28 -43.11
CA LYS A 322 -25.29 18.82 -42.49
C LYS A 322 -26.51 18.54 -43.38
N SER A 323 -27.61 18.08 -42.80
CA SER A 323 -28.94 18.30 -43.35
C SER A 323 -29.79 19.00 -42.28
N ASN A 324 -30.31 20.17 -42.64
CA ASN A 324 -31.25 20.95 -41.84
C ASN A 324 -32.66 20.41 -42.14
N ALA A 325 -33.40 20.06 -41.08
CA ALA A 325 -34.84 19.94 -41.14
C ALA A 325 -35.46 20.87 -40.09
N GLU A 326 -36.30 21.75 -40.59
CA GLU A 326 -36.98 22.86 -39.95
C GLU A 326 -38.21 22.35 -39.17
N MET A 327 -38.38 22.76 -37.91
CA MET A 327 -39.54 22.40 -37.07
C MET A 327 -40.27 23.65 -36.61
N LYS A 328 -41.55 23.75 -36.98
CA LYS A 328 -42.48 24.84 -36.64
C LYS A 328 -42.91 24.80 -35.16
N PRO A 329 -43.29 25.93 -34.55
CA PRO A 329 -43.64 26.02 -33.14
C PRO A 329 -45.08 25.56 -32.84
N VAL A 330 -45.27 24.98 -31.66
CA VAL A 330 -46.56 24.62 -31.05
C VAL A 330 -46.97 25.74 -30.06
N PRO A 331 -48.25 26.15 -29.97
CA PRO A 331 -48.67 27.25 -29.13
C PRO A 331 -48.93 26.85 -27.67
N GLU A 332 -48.80 27.84 -26.78
CA GLU A 332 -49.14 27.81 -25.35
C GLU A 332 -50.65 27.64 -25.12
N THR A 333 -51.02 26.79 -24.16
CA THR A 333 -52.23 27.00 -23.33
C THR A 333 -52.08 26.41 -21.94
N GLU A 334 -52.21 27.33 -20.98
CA GLU A 334 -52.97 27.28 -19.72
C GLU A 334 -52.54 26.38 -18.54
N ALA A 335 -52.38 27.09 -17.43
CA ALA A 335 -52.23 26.62 -16.07
C ALA A 335 -53.56 26.16 -15.47
N VAL A 336 -53.51 25.11 -14.64
CA VAL A 336 -54.52 24.86 -13.60
C VAL A 336 -53.81 24.43 -12.31
N SER A 337 -54.21 25.09 -11.23
CA SER A 337 -53.82 24.89 -9.84
C SER A 337 -54.69 23.83 -9.16
N THR A 338 -54.14 23.19 -8.11
CA THR A 338 -54.75 22.73 -6.84
C THR A 338 -53.72 21.81 -6.16
N SER A 339 -53.06 22.21 -5.07
CA SER A 339 -53.47 22.10 -3.66
C SER A 339 -53.69 20.66 -3.17
N ASP A 340 -53.07 20.39 -2.01
CA ASP A 340 -53.31 19.31 -1.05
C ASP A 340 -52.68 17.93 -1.31
N CYS A 341 -51.62 17.63 -0.55
CA CYS A 341 -51.55 16.37 0.18
C CYS A 341 -50.60 16.47 1.38
N ASN A 342 -51.25 16.42 2.54
CA ASN A 342 -50.75 16.33 3.90
C ASN A 342 -50.11 14.95 4.14
N CYS A 343 -48.91 14.87 4.73
CA CYS A 343 -48.40 13.66 5.37
C CYS A 343 -47.17 13.95 6.26
N CYS A 344 -47.41 14.24 7.54
CA CYS A 344 -46.45 14.02 8.63
C CYS A 344 -46.42 12.53 9.02
N PRO A 345 -45.29 12.07 9.59
CA PRO A 345 -45.40 11.20 10.76
C PRO A 345 -44.55 11.69 11.94
N VAL A 346 -45.27 12.06 13.00
CA VAL A 346 -45.12 11.70 14.42
C VAL A 346 -43.71 11.33 14.93
N GLN A 347 -43.18 12.20 15.78
CA GLN A 347 -42.16 11.89 16.79
C GLN A 347 -42.77 11.13 17.98
N GLN A 348 -42.07 10.10 18.47
CA GLN A 348 -42.24 9.56 19.83
C GLN A 348 -40.90 9.06 20.41
N PRO A 349 -40.78 8.95 21.75
CA PRO A 349 -39.73 9.65 22.50
C PRO A 349 -38.53 8.81 22.94
N ARG A 350 -37.46 9.53 23.30
CA ARG A 350 -36.25 9.06 23.99
C ARG A 350 -36.57 8.42 25.34
N ARG A 351 -36.18 7.16 25.54
CA ARG A 351 -35.80 6.55 26.83
C ARG A 351 -34.28 6.41 26.79
N GLY A 352 -33.45 6.76 27.76
CA GLY A 352 -33.62 6.84 29.21
C GLY A 352 -32.34 6.24 29.80
N LEU A 353 -31.49 7.10 30.37
CA LEU A 353 -30.20 6.81 30.98
C LEU A 353 -30.27 5.63 31.99
N PHE A 354 -29.33 4.68 31.91
CA PHE A 354 -28.88 3.96 33.11
C PHE A 354 -27.35 3.79 33.11
N ARG A 355 -26.72 4.65 33.91
CA ARG A 355 -25.36 4.49 34.44
C ARG A 355 -25.29 3.22 35.28
N ARG A 356 -24.27 2.38 35.07
CA ARG A 356 -23.72 1.51 36.13
C ARG A 356 -22.23 1.76 36.27
N LEU A 357 -21.89 2.47 37.34
CA LEU A 357 -20.58 2.43 38.00
C LEU A 357 -20.38 1.03 38.61
N ARG A 358 -19.23 0.40 38.39
CA ARG A 358 -18.63 -0.51 39.38
C ARG A 358 -17.11 -0.40 39.39
N PHE A 359 -16.67 0.11 40.54
CA PHE A 359 -15.43 -0.01 41.28
C PHE A 359 -14.32 -0.94 40.79
N ARG A 360 -13.12 -0.36 40.79
CA ARG A 360 -11.81 -1.02 41.00
C ARG A 360 -11.76 -1.72 42.36
N ARG A 361 -11.14 -2.90 42.39
CA ARG A 361 -10.13 -3.27 43.37
C ARG A 361 -8.92 -3.78 42.62
#